data_AF-A0A1F5RIC9-F1
#
_entry.id   AF-A0A1F5RIC9-F1
#
_cell.length_a   1.000
_cell.length_b   1.000
_cell.length_c   1.000
_cell.angle_alpha   90.00
_cell.angle_beta   90.00
_cell.angle_gamma   90.00
#
_symmetry.space_group_name_H-M   'P 1'
#
loop_
_entity.id
_entity.type
_entity.pdbx_description
1 polymer ?
#
loop_
_entity_poly.entity_id
_entity_poly.type
_entity_poly.pdbx_seq_one_letter_code
_entity_poly.pdbx_strand_id
1 'polypeptide(L)'
;MKFHHRITATLALLGLCAAAPLAQAQMVNRDMVQRELELTDRRIEQAQMVVSGSDNQQAGAELALAVDLQANARGRHANLEFAMALKMTVAARTHADRAIAMIRNLPDPERVLAQLERTRDLLERARERIEECDNDRARAMLRVAFDMQERAEDAARNSRYLIALQMTVSARERGLKALRICKMEDNLKDAAERALRRTDQVIGRAQDVLAEKDNEQARQALGHAIELQARAQSEFGAGHFEASLRLTEAARVAAHRAIRFTDRR
;
A
#
# COMPACT_ATOMS: atom_id res chain seq x y z
N MET A 1 -10.78 58.35 -43.65
CA MET A 1 -10.64 58.40 -42.17
C MET A 1 -10.57 56.94 -41.71
N LYS A 2 -9.38 56.31 -41.65
CA LYS A 2 -8.45 56.24 -40.49
C LYS A 2 -9.19 56.04 -39.16
N PHE A 3 -9.17 54.82 -38.60
CA PHE A 3 -8.62 54.55 -37.26
C PHE A 3 -8.45 53.03 -37.05
N HIS A 4 -7.18 52.64 -36.90
CA HIS A 4 -6.73 51.33 -36.42
C HIS A 4 -6.84 51.29 -34.90
N HIS A 5 -7.35 50.20 -34.31
CA HIS A 5 -7.02 49.83 -32.93
C HIS A 5 -6.56 48.37 -32.88
N ARG A 6 -5.24 48.22 -32.80
CA ARG A 6 -4.51 47.01 -32.48
C ARG A 6 -4.57 46.83 -30.96
N ILE A 7 -5.12 45.71 -30.48
CA ILE A 7 -4.99 45.31 -29.08
C ILE A 7 -3.90 44.24 -29.03
N THR A 8 -2.70 44.67 -28.68
CA THR A 8 -1.56 43.84 -28.29
C THR A 8 -1.83 43.25 -26.91
N ALA A 9 -2.15 41.97 -26.85
CA ALA A 9 -2.22 41.21 -25.60
C ALA A 9 -0.80 40.76 -25.22
N THR A 10 -0.28 41.36 -24.15
CA THR A 10 1.03 41.13 -23.56
C THR A 10 1.10 39.74 -22.93
N LEU A 11 1.91 38.85 -23.50
CA LEU A 11 2.18 37.51 -22.99
C LEU A 11 3.17 37.61 -21.81
N ALA A 12 2.66 37.62 -20.58
CA ALA A 12 3.49 37.56 -19.38
C ALA A 12 3.90 36.10 -19.11
N LEU A 13 5.13 35.74 -19.49
CA LEU A 13 5.80 34.53 -19.01
C LEU A 13 6.08 34.69 -17.50
N LEU A 14 5.16 34.21 -16.68
CA LEU A 14 5.39 33.98 -15.26
C LEU A 14 6.27 32.73 -15.10
N GLY A 15 7.55 32.95 -14.82
CA GLY A 15 8.50 31.91 -14.44
C GLY A 15 8.07 31.26 -13.12
N LEU A 16 7.51 30.06 -13.22
CA LEU A 16 7.32 29.15 -12.08
C LEU A 16 8.71 28.61 -11.69
N CYS A 17 9.43 29.33 -10.85
CA CYS A 17 10.54 28.76 -10.11
C CYS A 17 9.96 27.73 -9.13
N ALA A 18 9.95 26.46 -9.54
CA ALA A 18 9.71 25.34 -8.66
C ALA A 18 10.81 25.34 -7.58
N ALA A 19 10.51 25.94 -6.43
CA ALA A 19 11.30 25.78 -5.21
C ALA A 19 11.17 24.31 -4.79
N ALA A 20 12.07 23.46 -5.30
CA ALA A 20 12.24 22.13 -4.77
C ALA A 20 12.53 22.27 -3.26
N PRO A 21 11.80 21.59 -2.38
CA PRO A 21 12.15 21.57 -0.98
C PRO A 21 13.54 20.96 -0.90
N LEU A 22 14.53 21.78 -0.52
CA LEU A 22 15.83 21.28 -0.10
C LEU A 22 15.54 20.35 1.07
N ALA A 23 15.49 19.05 0.79
CA ALA A 23 15.46 18.00 1.79
C ALA A 23 16.52 18.39 2.80
N GLN A 24 16.07 18.77 4.01
CA GLN A 24 16.95 19.16 5.08
C GLN A 24 17.76 17.92 5.42
N ALA A 25 18.93 17.79 4.79
CA ALA A 25 19.99 16.93 5.28
C ALA A 25 20.31 17.50 6.66
N GLN A 26 19.62 16.97 7.67
CA GLN A 26 19.79 17.38 9.05
C GLN A 26 21.28 17.23 9.33
N MET A 27 21.96 18.37 9.51
CA MET A 27 23.41 18.38 9.72
C MET A 27 23.69 17.51 10.93
N VAL A 28 24.51 16.48 10.72
CA VAL A 28 24.96 15.60 11.80
C VAL A 28 25.77 16.44 12.77
N ASN A 29 25.18 16.77 13.92
CA ASN A 29 25.80 17.62 14.93
C ASN A 29 26.47 16.78 16.03
N ARG A 30 27.39 17.43 16.76
CA ARG A 30 28.17 16.82 17.84
C ARG A 30 27.28 16.19 18.92
N ASP A 31 26.25 16.90 19.38
CA ASP A 31 25.39 16.46 20.48
C ASP A 31 24.60 15.20 20.12
N MET A 32 24.14 15.08 18.88
CA MET A 32 23.50 13.87 18.39
C MET A 32 24.46 12.69 18.39
N VAL A 33 25.66 12.84 17.83
CA VAL A 33 26.64 11.74 17.80
C VAL A 33 27.03 11.32 19.22
N GLN A 34 27.20 12.28 20.12
CA GLN A 34 27.48 12.00 21.53
C GLN A 34 26.38 11.16 22.19
N ARG A 35 25.10 11.53 21.99
CA ARG A 35 23.96 10.73 22.49
C ARG A 35 23.95 9.31 21.93
N GLU A 36 24.24 9.16 20.64
CA GLU A 36 24.29 7.83 20.00
C GLU A 36 25.46 6.98 20.51
N LEU A 37 26.62 7.58 20.79
CA LEU A 37 27.74 6.88 21.43
C LEU A 37 27.33 6.35 22.81
N GLU A 38 26.73 7.19 23.66
CA GLU A 38 26.28 6.79 25.00
C GLU A 38 25.20 5.70 24.98
N LEU A 39 24.27 5.78 24.02
CA LEU A 39 23.26 4.73 23.82
C LEU A 39 23.89 3.40 23.45
N THR A 40 24.88 3.41 22.54
CA THR A 40 25.59 2.20 22.11
C THR A 40 26.43 1.63 23.25
N ASP A 41 27.07 2.47 24.07
CA ASP A 41 27.86 2.03 25.22
C ASP A 41 27.02 1.24 26.22
N ARG A 42 25.86 1.78 26.62
CA ARG A 42 24.90 1.06 27.48
C ARG A 42 24.47 -0.27 26.88
N ARG A 43 24.33 -0.33 25.55
CA ARG A 43 23.93 -1.56 24.87
C ARG A 43 25.04 -2.60 24.81
N ILE A 44 26.28 -2.19 24.60
CA ILE A 44 27.46 -3.07 24.67
C ILE A 44 27.62 -3.63 26.08
N GLU A 45 27.47 -2.80 27.12
CA GLU A 45 27.49 -3.26 28.51
C GLU A 45 26.41 -4.31 28.79
N GLN A 46 25.20 -4.08 28.29
CA GLN A 46 24.13 -5.07 28.37
C GLN A 46 24.47 -6.38 27.65
N ALA A 47 25.10 -6.30 26.47
CA ALA A 47 25.55 -7.47 25.73
C ALA A 47 26.64 -8.24 26.49
N GLN A 48 27.59 -7.54 27.12
CA GLN A 48 28.62 -8.13 27.98
C GLN A 48 28.01 -8.93 29.13
N MET A 49 27.04 -8.35 29.84
CA MET A 49 26.33 -9.04 30.93
C MET A 49 25.66 -10.34 30.44
N VAL A 50 25.05 -10.33 29.26
CA VAL A 50 24.35 -11.50 28.70
C VAL A 50 25.33 -12.56 28.18
N VAL A 51 26.43 -12.15 27.52
CA VAL A 51 27.39 -13.06 26.89
C VAL A 51 28.35 -13.68 27.90
N SER A 52 28.73 -12.97 28.96
CA SER A 52 29.70 -13.45 29.97
C SER A 52 29.32 -14.77 30.67
N GLY A 53 28.03 -15.13 30.68
CA GLY A 53 27.52 -16.39 31.23
C GLY A 53 27.31 -17.51 30.22
N SER A 54 27.80 -17.37 28.98
CA SER A 54 27.55 -18.33 27.89
C SER A 54 28.84 -18.78 27.20
N ASP A 55 28.89 -20.05 26.80
CA ASP A 55 29.99 -20.63 26.00
C ASP A 55 29.82 -20.38 24.48
N ASN A 56 28.89 -19.52 24.07
CA ASN A 56 28.64 -19.24 22.66
C ASN A 56 29.74 -18.34 22.06
N GLN A 57 30.74 -18.96 21.44
CA GLN A 57 31.88 -18.29 20.81
C GLN A 57 31.47 -17.28 19.73
N GLN A 58 30.40 -17.55 18.98
CA GLN A 58 29.92 -16.65 17.94
C GLN A 58 29.35 -15.35 18.54
N ALA A 59 28.58 -15.45 19.63
CA ALA A 59 28.09 -14.28 20.36
C ALA A 59 29.25 -13.47 20.97
N GLY A 60 30.30 -14.15 21.46
CA GLY A 60 31.53 -13.51 21.92
C GLY A 60 32.25 -12.74 20.81
N ALA A 61 32.36 -13.30 19.61
CA ALA A 61 32.98 -12.66 18.46
C ALA A 61 32.21 -11.40 18.00
N GLU A 62 30.87 -11.48 17.93
CA GLU A 62 30.02 -10.32 17.63
C GLU A 62 30.20 -9.20 18.65
N LEU A 63 30.26 -9.54 19.94
CA LEU A 63 30.48 -8.56 21.00
C LEU A 63 31.87 -7.91 20.93
N ALA A 64 32.92 -8.68 20.64
CA ALA A 64 34.26 -8.15 20.47
C ALA A 64 34.31 -7.12 19.34
N LEU A 65 33.71 -7.46 18.19
CA LEU A 65 33.61 -6.54 17.05
C LEU A 65 32.81 -5.27 17.38
N ALA A 66 31.74 -5.39 18.16
CA ALA A 66 30.98 -4.22 18.63
C ALA A 66 31.85 -3.26 19.47
N VAL A 67 32.66 -3.80 20.39
CA VAL A 67 33.59 -3.02 21.23
C VAL A 67 34.62 -2.29 20.36
N ASP A 68 35.23 -2.98 19.41
CA ASP A 68 36.23 -2.41 18.51
C ASP A 68 35.65 -1.29 17.64
N LEU A 69 34.47 -1.51 17.05
CA LEU A 69 33.77 -0.49 16.26
C LEU A 69 33.44 0.74 17.09
N GLN A 70 33.01 0.56 18.34
CA GLN A 70 32.67 1.66 19.23
C GLN A 70 33.91 2.45 19.66
N ALA A 71 35.03 1.79 19.93
CA ALA A 71 36.30 2.45 20.20
C ALA A 71 36.74 3.32 19.00
N ASN A 72 36.64 2.78 17.79
CA ASN A 72 36.89 3.52 16.55
C ASN A 72 35.93 4.71 16.37
N ALA A 73 34.64 4.52 16.65
CA ALA A 73 33.63 5.59 16.58
C ALA A 73 33.99 6.77 17.49
N ARG A 74 34.45 6.50 18.72
CA ARG A 74 34.90 7.55 19.65
C ARG A 74 36.13 8.30 19.13
N GLY A 75 37.11 7.59 18.55
CA GLY A 75 38.28 8.22 17.93
C GLY A 75 37.88 9.16 16.77
N ARG A 76 36.96 8.73 15.92
CA ARG A 76 36.40 9.55 14.82
C ARG A 76 35.65 10.78 15.34
N HIS A 77 34.86 10.62 16.40
CA HIS A 77 34.16 11.73 17.05
C HIS A 77 35.13 12.77 17.63
N ALA A 78 36.22 12.33 18.28
CA ALA A 78 37.26 13.20 18.81
C ALA A 78 37.96 14.03 17.70
N ASN A 79 38.08 13.46 16.49
CA ASN A 79 38.63 14.12 15.31
C ASN A 79 37.60 14.96 14.52
N LEU A 80 36.40 15.19 15.08
CA LEU A 80 35.30 15.94 14.45
C LEU A 80 34.73 15.28 13.17
N GLU A 81 34.99 13.99 12.95
CA GLU A 81 34.47 13.21 11.82
C GLU A 81 33.09 12.62 12.13
N PHE A 82 32.10 13.49 12.41
CA PHE A 82 30.80 13.13 12.99
C PHE A 82 30.01 12.09 12.18
N ALA A 83 29.96 12.21 10.86
CA ALA A 83 29.23 11.26 10.01
C ALA A 83 29.82 9.84 10.07
N MET A 84 31.16 9.73 10.11
CA MET A 84 31.83 8.44 10.22
C MET A 84 31.66 7.84 11.62
N ALA A 85 31.78 8.66 12.65
CA ALA A 85 31.51 8.25 14.03
C ALA A 85 30.08 7.72 14.19
N LEU A 86 29.08 8.41 13.63
CA LEU A 86 27.68 7.97 13.65
C LEU A 86 27.49 6.62 12.95
N LYS A 87 28.09 6.44 11.77
CA LYS A 87 28.04 5.17 11.04
C LYS A 87 28.63 4.02 11.86
N MET A 88 29.79 4.25 12.49
CA MET A 88 30.48 3.23 13.29
C MET A 88 29.74 2.87 14.57
N THR A 89 29.19 3.85 15.31
CA THR A 89 28.42 3.57 16.54
C THR A 89 27.12 2.82 16.25
N VAL A 90 26.45 3.11 15.13
CA VAL A 90 25.27 2.34 14.71
C VAL A 90 25.66 0.90 14.36
N ALA A 91 26.75 0.70 13.63
CA ALA A 91 27.26 -0.65 13.32
C ALA A 91 27.61 -1.42 14.61
N ALA A 92 28.32 -0.78 15.54
CA ALA A 92 28.64 -1.36 16.84
C ALA A 92 27.38 -1.82 17.60
N ARG A 93 26.33 -0.99 17.62
CA ARG A 93 25.05 -1.35 18.23
C ARG A 93 24.42 -2.58 17.58
N THR A 94 24.42 -2.66 16.25
CA THR A 94 23.90 -3.83 15.52
C THR A 94 24.63 -5.12 15.91
N HIS A 95 25.96 -5.08 16.04
CA HIS A 95 26.75 -6.23 16.49
C HIS A 95 26.45 -6.62 17.95
N ALA A 96 26.32 -5.65 18.85
CA ALA A 96 25.90 -5.89 20.23
C ALA A 96 24.49 -6.52 20.30
N ASP A 97 23.56 -6.04 19.47
CA ASP A 97 22.22 -6.58 19.34
C ASP A 97 22.20 -8.01 18.80
N ARG A 98 23.05 -8.33 17.82
CA ARG A 98 23.25 -9.71 17.32
C ARG A 98 23.74 -10.64 18.41
N ALA A 99 24.76 -10.23 19.17
CA ALA A 99 25.28 -11.02 20.29
C ALA A 99 24.17 -11.35 21.30
N ILE A 100 23.37 -10.36 21.69
CA ILE A 100 22.21 -10.55 22.59
C ILE A 100 21.18 -11.50 21.95
N ALA A 101 20.88 -11.32 20.66
CA ALA A 101 19.90 -12.13 19.97
C ALA A 101 20.28 -13.61 19.90
N MET A 102 21.57 -13.92 19.66
CA MET A 102 22.09 -15.29 19.66
C MET A 102 21.90 -15.98 21.02
N ILE A 103 22.22 -15.31 22.12
CA ILE A 103 22.08 -15.89 23.47
C ILE A 103 20.61 -16.06 23.86
N ARG A 104 19.74 -15.13 23.47
CA ARG A 104 18.33 -15.12 23.85
C ARG A 104 17.41 -15.81 22.84
N ASN A 105 17.96 -16.43 21.80
CA ASN A 105 17.19 -17.02 20.68
C ASN A 105 16.17 -16.02 20.07
N LEU A 106 16.56 -14.75 19.96
CA LEU A 106 15.74 -13.72 19.33
C LEU A 106 15.97 -13.68 17.81
N PRO A 107 15.04 -13.11 17.03
CA PRO A 107 15.27 -12.89 15.61
C PRO A 107 16.51 -12.04 15.35
N ASP A 108 17.26 -12.40 14.30
CA ASP A 108 18.42 -11.63 13.85
C ASP A 108 18.02 -10.17 13.45
N PRO A 109 18.65 -9.14 14.04
CA PRO A 109 18.36 -7.74 13.76
C PRO A 109 18.38 -7.38 12.27
N GLU A 110 19.40 -7.80 11.51
CA GLU A 110 19.54 -7.45 10.10
C GLU A 110 18.38 -8.03 9.28
N ARG A 111 18.01 -9.28 9.54
CA ARG A 111 16.83 -9.90 8.92
C ARG A 111 15.55 -9.14 9.24
N VAL A 112 15.37 -8.65 10.47
CA VAL A 112 14.18 -7.84 10.85
C VAL A 112 14.18 -6.50 10.12
N LEU A 113 15.31 -5.80 10.06
CA LEU A 113 15.44 -4.54 9.31
C LEU A 113 15.12 -4.73 7.82
N ALA A 114 15.62 -5.80 7.20
CA ALA A 114 15.30 -6.15 5.81
C ALA A 114 13.81 -6.54 5.61
N GLN A 115 13.10 -6.98 6.65
CA GLN A 115 11.64 -7.19 6.56
C GLN A 115 10.88 -5.87 6.65
N LEU A 116 11.33 -4.94 7.50
CA LEU A 116 10.73 -3.61 7.63
C LEU A 116 10.80 -2.86 6.30
N GLU A 117 11.97 -2.80 5.66
CA GLU A 117 12.18 -2.15 4.37
C GLU A 117 11.27 -2.76 3.28
N ARG A 118 11.28 -4.09 3.13
CA ARG A 118 10.41 -4.77 2.15
C ARG A 118 8.92 -4.53 2.40
N THR A 119 8.50 -4.44 3.66
CA THR A 119 7.11 -4.12 3.99
C THR A 119 6.79 -2.67 3.64
N ARG A 120 7.69 -1.71 3.93
CA ARG A 120 7.53 -0.30 3.54
C ARG A 120 7.33 -0.19 2.03
N ASP A 121 8.20 -0.77 1.22
CA ASP A 121 8.11 -0.75 -0.25
C ASP A 121 6.82 -1.41 -0.77
N LEU A 122 6.33 -2.45 -0.08
CA LEU A 122 5.05 -3.07 -0.41
C LEU A 122 3.89 -2.12 -0.10
N LEU A 123 3.90 -1.45 1.04
CA LEU A 123 2.84 -0.54 1.45
C LEU A 123 2.79 0.72 0.58
N GLU A 124 3.94 1.28 0.19
CA GLU A 124 4.02 2.39 -0.77
C GLU A 124 3.38 2.02 -2.10
N ARG A 125 3.77 0.89 -2.70
CA ARG A 125 3.14 0.38 -3.94
C ARG A 125 1.66 0.03 -3.75
N ALA A 126 1.26 -0.38 -2.56
CA ALA A 126 -0.15 -0.63 -2.26
C ALA A 126 -0.96 0.66 -2.19
N ARG A 127 -0.35 1.75 -1.72
CA ARG A 127 -0.97 3.09 -1.67
C ARG A 127 -1.35 3.57 -3.06
N GLU A 128 -0.40 3.57 -3.99
CA GLU A 128 -0.64 4.01 -5.39
C GLU A 128 -1.84 3.26 -5.99
N ARG A 129 -1.88 1.93 -5.86
CA ARG A 129 -2.98 1.11 -6.38
C ARG A 129 -4.31 1.33 -5.67
N ILE A 130 -4.28 1.59 -4.37
CA ILE A 130 -5.50 1.80 -3.57
C ILE A 130 -6.03 3.23 -3.74
N GLU A 131 -5.20 4.20 -4.12
CA GLU A 131 -5.66 5.55 -4.47
C GLU A 131 -6.50 5.56 -5.75
N GLU A 132 -6.17 4.70 -6.72
CA GLU A 132 -6.98 4.47 -7.93
C GLU A 132 -8.27 3.70 -7.64
N CYS A 133 -8.30 3.01 -6.49
CA CYS A 133 -9.40 2.18 -6.05
C CYS A 133 -10.34 2.97 -5.16
N ASP A 134 -11.56 3.26 -5.61
CA ASP A 134 -12.52 4.05 -4.81
C ASP A 134 -13.20 3.21 -3.71
N ASN A 135 -12.39 2.47 -2.93
CA ASN A 135 -12.85 1.60 -1.85
C ASN A 135 -12.41 2.11 -0.48
N ASP A 136 -13.34 2.69 0.28
CA ASP A 136 -13.09 3.20 1.62
C ASP A 136 -12.55 2.16 2.60
N ARG A 137 -13.03 0.92 2.49
CA ARG A 137 -12.60 -0.18 3.36
C ARG A 137 -11.15 -0.57 3.09
N ALA A 138 -10.73 -0.62 1.82
CA ALA A 138 -9.35 -0.86 1.45
C ALA A 138 -8.44 0.28 1.94
N ARG A 139 -8.86 1.55 1.74
CA ARG A 139 -8.16 2.74 2.25
C ARG A 139 -7.98 2.70 3.76
N ALA A 140 -9.04 2.42 4.52
CA ALA A 140 -8.97 2.31 5.97
C ALA A 140 -8.03 1.19 6.44
N MET A 141 -8.06 0.03 5.77
CA MET A 141 -7.17 -1.09 6.09
C MET A 141 -5.69 -0.77 5.82
N LEU A 142 -5.42 -0.04 4.74
CA LEU A 142 -4.07 0.40 4.40
C LEU A 142 -3.53 1.42 5.41
N ARG A 143 -4.35 2.37 5.89
CA ARG A 143 -3.94 3.31 6.95
C ARG A 143 -3.47 2.56 8.20
N VAL A 144 -4.26 1.58 8.66
CA VAL A 144 -3.85 0.76 9.82
C VAL A 144 -2.56 -0.02 9.55
N ALA A 145 -2.32 -0.46 8.32
CA ALA A 145 -1.06 -1.10 7.96
C ALA A 145 0.14 -0.14 8.07
N PHE A 146 0.00 1.12 7.63
CA PHE A 146 1.03 2.14 7.82
C PHE A 146 1.28 2.44 9.29
N ASP A 147 0.23 2.63 10.11
CA ASP A 147 0.39 2.87 11.55
C ASP A 147 1.08 1.70 12.27
N MET A 148 0.85 0.46 11.82
CA MET A 148 1.53 -0.72 12.34
C MET A 148 3.00 -0.76 11.92
N GLN A 149 3.30 -0.41 10.66
CA GLN A 149 4.66 -0.35 10.15
C GLN A 149 5.47 0.75 10.86
N GLU A 150 4.91 1.94 11.08
CA GLU A 150 5.55 3.01 11.85
C GLU A 150 5.91 2.53 13.27
N ARG A 151 4.95 1.91 13.98
CA ARG A 151 5.19 1.31 15.30
C ARG A 151 6.23 0.18 15.27
N ALA A 152 6.31 -0.57 14.17
CA ALA A 152 7.32 -1.60 13.98
C ALA A 152 8.73 -0.98 13.86
N GLU A 153 8.85 0.11 13.11
CA GLU A 153 10.10 0.85 12.93
C GLU A 153 10.54 1.50 14.26
N ASP A 154 9.62 2.08 15.01
CA ASP A 154 9.87 2.58 16.37
C ASP A 154 10.37 1.47 17.29
N ALA A 155 9.75 0.30 17.27
CA ALA A 155 10.18 -0.84 18.06
C ALA A 155 11.61 -1.28 17.69
N ALA A 156 11.95 -1.31 16.41
CA ALA A 156 13.28 -1.65 15.93
C ALA A 156 14.35 -0.61 16.33
N ARG A 157 14.02 0.70 16.28
CA ARG A 157 14.94 1.76 16.77
C ARG A 157 15.25 1.64 18.27
N ASN A 158 14.35 1.02 19.02
CA ASN A 158 14.52 0.71 20.44
C ASN A 158 15.06 -0.71 20.69
N SER A 159 15.65 -1.36 19.68
CA SER A 159 16.18 -2.74 19.72
C SER A 159 15.17 -3.81 20.20
N ARG A 160 13.86 -3.55 20.04
CA ARG A 160 12.76 -4.48 20.35
C ARG A 160 12.37 -5.31 19.12
N TYR A 161 13.33 -6.06 18.58
CA TYR A 161 13.22 -6.71 17.27
C TYR A 161 12.10 -7.75 17.16
N LEU A 162 11.75 -8.46 18.22
CA LEU A 162 10.62 -9.41 18.20
C LEU A 162 9.28 -8.69 17.96
N ILE A 163 9.05 -7.58 18.67
CA ILE A 163 7.85 -6.75 18.52
C ILE A 163 7.83 -6.12 17.13
N ALA A 164 8.98 -5.59 16.68
CA ALA A 164 9.11 -5.02 15.33
C ALA A 164 8.75 -6.05 14.25
N LEU A 165 9.24 -7.28 14.37
CA LEU A 165 8.94 -8.36 13.42
C LEU A 165 7.45 -8.72 13.41
N GLN A 166 6.83 -8.86 14.59
CA GLN A 166 5.39 -9.17 14.69
C GLN A 166 4.52 -8.06 14.07
N MET A 167 4.86 -6.79 14.33
CA MET A 167 4.14 -5.63 13.81
C MET A 167 4.30 -5.50 12.29
N THR A 168 5.51 -5.66 11.74
CA THR A 168 5.72 -5.54 10.28
C THR A 168 5.06 -6.68 9.50
N VAL A 169 5.02 -7.90 10.04
CA VAL A 169 4.27 -9.01 9.43
C VAL A 169 2.77 -8.69 9.42
N SER A 170 2.23 -8.20 10.54
CA SER A 170 0.83 -7.80 10.64
C SER A 170 0.47 -6.65 9.68
N ALA A 171 1.36 -5.66 9.56
CA ALA A 171 1.24 -4.57 8.61
C ALA A 171 1.17 -5.08 7.17
N ARG A 172 2.10 -5.97 6.79
CA ARG A 172 2.14 -6.60 5.47
C ARG A 172 0.86 -7.38 5.16
N GLU A 173 0.38 -8.20 6.09
CA GLU A 173 -0.86 -8.95 5.92
C GLU A 173 -2.06 -8.05 5.67
N ARG A 174 -2.16 -6.94 6.40
CA ARG A 174 -3.23 -5.93 6.19
C ARG A 174 -3.09 -5.22 4.85
N GLY A 175 -1.88 -4.82 4.46
CA GLY A 175 -1.63 -4.22 3.14
C GLY A 175 -2.02 -5.15 1.99
N LEU A 176 -1.62 -6.43 2.07
CA LEU A 176 -2.01 -7.45 1.09
C LEU A 176 -3.51 -7.72 1.09
N LYS A 177 -4.18 -7.69 2.24
CA LYS A 177 -5.63 -7.82 2.32
C LYS A 177 -6.36 -6.63 1.72
N ALA A 178 -5.87 -5.41 1.92
CA ALA A 178 -6.41 -4.20 1.29
C ALA A 178 -6.33 -4.29 -0.25
N LEU A 179 -5.17 -4.71 -0.79
CA LEU A 179 -5.00 -4.95 -2.23
C LEU A 179 -5.97 -6.00 -2.79
N ARG A 180 -6.27 -7.06 -2.02
CA ARG A 180 -7.25 -8.07 -2.44
C ARG A 180 -8.67 -7.52 -2.52
N ILE A 181 -9.07 -6.69 -1.55
CA ILE A 181 -10.37 -6.01 -1.57
C ILE A 181 -10.49 -5.17 -2.84
N CYS A 182 -9.45 -4.39 -3.14
CA CYS A 182 -9.44 -3.56 -4.33
C CYS A 182 -9.60 -4.38 -5.63
N LYS A 183 -8.80 -5.44 -5.80
CA LYS A 183 -8.91 -6.31 -6.98
C LYS A 183 -10.27 -6.99 -7.14
N MET A 184 -10.97 -7.28 -6.04
CA MET A 184 -12.32 -7.85 -6.13
C MET A 184 -13.29 -6.85 -6.75
N GLU A 185 -13.15 -5.57 -6.44
CA GLU A 185 -14.01 -4.52 -6.98
C GLU A 185 -13.75 -4.23 -8.46
N ASP A 186 -12.48 -4.17 -8.87
CA ASP A 186 -12.12 -4.09 -10.29
C ASP A 186 -12.75 -5.24 -11.09
N ASN A 187 -12.66 -6.46 -10.56
CA ASN A 187 -13.27 -7.64 -11.17
C ASN A 187 -14.81 -7.54 -11.22
N LEU A 188 -15.45 -6.95 -10.21
CA LEU A 188 -16.91 -6.76 -10.17
C LEU A 188 -17.35 -5.73 -11.21
N LYS A 189 -16.65 -4.60 -11.34
CA LYS A 189 -16.92 -3.59 -12.37
C LYS A 189 -16.81 -4.19 -13.76
N ASP A 190 -15.71 -4.88 -14.04
CA ASP A 190 -15.47 -5.56 -15.31
C ASP A 190 -16.52 -6.65 -15.60
N ALA A 191 -16.91 -7.43 -14.58
CA ALA A 191 -17.94 -8.43 -14.69
C ALA A 191 -19.31 -7.81 -14.99
N ALA A 192 -19.66 -6.72 -14.30
CA ALA A 192 -20.90 -5.98 -14.51
C ALA A 192 -20.96 -5.39 -15.93
N GLU A 193 -19.89 -4.76 -16.40
CA GLU A 193 -19.81 -4.18 -17.73
C GLU A 193 -19.98 -5.24 -18.83
N ARG A 194 -19.29 -6.39 -18.71
CA ARG A 194 -19.48 -7.53 -19.64
C ARG A 194 -20.89 -8.12 -19.56
N ALA A 195 -21.50 -8.15 -18.37
CA ALA A 195 -22.86 -8.66 -18.19
C ALA A 195 -23.89 -7.74 -18.85
N LEU A 196 -23.76 -6.42 -18.67
CA LEU A 196 -24.62 -5.41 -19.29
C LEU A 196 -24.61 -5.53 -20.82
N ARG A 197 -23.42 -5.49 -21.44
CA ARG A 197 -23.26 -5.62 -22.90
C ARG A 197 -23.92 -6.89 -23.45
N ARG A 198 -23.74 -8.03 -22.78
CA ARG A 198 -24.35 -9.30 -23.20
C ARG A 198 -25.86 -9.28 -23.06
N THR A 199 -26.40 -8.67 -22.01
CA THR A 199 -27.85 -8.55 -21.83
C THR A 199 -28.45 -7.61 -22.88
N ASP A 200 -27.79 -6.49 -23.22
CA ASP A 200 -28.24 -5.59 -24.30
C ASP A 200 -28.35 -6.34 -25.65
N GLN A 201 -27.38 -7.21 -25.97
CA GLN A 201 -27.44 -8.07 -27.16
C GLN A 201 -28.59 -9.09 -27.11
N VAL A 202 -28.97 -9.59 -25.94
CA VAL A 202 -30.12 -10.50 -25.78
C VAL A 202 -31.43 -9.74 -25.95
N ILE A 203 -31.53 -8.52 -25.40
CA ILE A 203 -32.69 -7.64 -25.55
C ILE A 203 -32.88 -7.24 -27.02
N GLY A 204 -31.80 -6.84 -27.72
CA GLY A 204 -31.86 -6.53 -29.15
C GLY A 204 -32.39 -7.71 -29.98
N ARG A 205 -31.87 -8.92 -29.76
CA ARG A 205 -32.40 -10.12 -30.43
C ARG A 205 -33.87 -10.40 -30.09
N ALA A 206 -34.30 -10.17 -28.85
CA ALA A 206 -35.69 -10.32 -28.49
C ALA A 206 -36.58 -9.29 -29.20
N GLN A 207 -36.13 -8.05 -29.37
CA GLN A 207 -36.83 -7.02 -30.14
C GLN A 207 -37.02 -7.45 -31.59
N ASP A 208 -35.97 -7.95 -32.24
CA ASP A 208 -36.01 -8.42 -33.63
C ASP A 208 -37.05 -9.55 -33.81
N VAL A 209 -37.05 -10.56 -32.92
CA VAL A 209 -37.99 -11.69 -32.99
C VAL A 209 -39.44 -11.27 -32.76
N LEU A 210 -39.68 -10.28 -31.88
CA LEU A 210 -41.02 -9.81 -31.57
C LEU A 210 -41.58 -8.85 -32.62
N ALA A 211 -40.74 -8.22 -33.45
CA ALA A 211 -41.19 -7.31 -34.50
C ALA A 211 -42.13 -7.98 -35.52
N GLU A 212 -41.99 -9.29 -35.73
CA GLU A 212 -42.77 -10.06 -36.71
C GLU A 212 -44.04 -10.69 -36.12
N LYS A 213 -44.18 -10.73 -34.79
CA LYS A 213 -45.19 -11.56 -34.11
C LYS A 213 -46.00 -10.77 -33.09
N ASP A 214 -47.31 -10.77 -33.28
CA ASP A 214 -48.22 -10.11 -32.34
C ASP A 214 -48.53 -11.00 -31.13
N ASN A 215 -47.73 -10.89 -30.05
CA ASN A 215 -47.93 -11.59 -28.78
C ASN A 215 -47.76 -10.63 -27.58
N GLU A 216 -48.86 -10.32 -26.92
CA GLU A 216 -48.93 -9.40 -25.77
C GLU A 216 -48.05 -9.86 -24.60
N GLN A 217 -48.06 -11.15 -24.25
CA GLN A 217 -47.26 -11.67 -23.12
C GLN A 217 -45.76 -11.54 -23.39
N ALA A 218 -45.35 -11.76 -24.65
CA ALA A 218 -43.97 -11.56 -25.07
C ALA A 218 -43.58 -10.07 -24.95
N ARG A 219 -44.46 -9.16 -25.41
CA ARG A 219 -44.25 -7.69 -25.32
C ARG A 219 -44.11 -7.22 -23.87
N GLN A 220 -44.95 -7.70 -22.96
CA GLN A 220 -44.85 -7.37 -21.53
C GLN A 220 -43.55 -7.87 -20.90
N ALA A 221 -43.14 -9.11 -21.19
CA ALA A 221 -41.89 -9.66 -20.68
C ALA A 221 -40.66 -8.88 -21.19
N LEU A 222 -40.68 -8.46 -22.46
CA LEU A 222 -39.62 -7.64 -23.04
C LEU A 222 -39.58 -6.22 -22.43
N GLY A 223 -40.73 -5.59 -22.23
CA GLY A 223 -40.81 -4.28 -21.57
C GLY A 223 -40.20 -4.31 -20.17
N HIS A 224 -40.51 -5.35 -19.39
CA HIS A 224 -39.90 -5.53 -18.07
C HIS A 224 -38.38 -5.78 -18.14
N ALA A 225 -37.91 -6.52 -19.13
CA ALA A 225 -36.48 -6.72 -19.35
C ALA A 225 -35.73 -5.40 -19.63
N ILE A 226 -36.31 -4.53 -20.46
CA ILE A 226 -35.76 -3.20 -20.78
C ILE A 226 -35.73 -2.32 -19.54
N GLU A 227 -36.80 -2.29 -18.74
CA GLU A 227 -36.85 -1.53 -17.50
C GLU A 227 -35.77 -1.98 -16.50
N LEU A 228 -35.64 -3.30 -16.30
CA LEU A 228 -34.59 -3.87 -15.43
C LEU A 228 -33.19 -3.53 -15.92
N GLN A 229 -32.95 -3.60 -17.23
CA GLN A 229 -31.65 -3.28 -17.82
C GLN A 229 -31.31 -1.79 -17.72
N ALA A 230 -32.27 -0.89 -17.93
CA ALA A 230 -32.08 0.55 -17.74
C ALA A 230 -31.72 0.88 -16.28
N ARG A 231 -32.41 0.23 -15.33
CA ARG A 231 -32.06 0.33 -13.90
C ARG A 231 -30.67 -0.22 -13.62
N ALA A 232 -30.29 -1.36 -14.22
CA ALA A 232 -28.96 -1.93 -14.08
C ALA A 232 -27.87 -0.95 -14.56
N GLN A 233 -28.07 -0.30 -15.71
CA GLN A 233 -27.15 0.72 -16.23
C GLN A 233 -27.06 1.94 -15.31
N SER A 234 -28.18 2.37 -14.72
CA SER A 234 -28.19 3.45 -13.71
C SER A 234 -27.38 3.09 -12.47
N GLU A 235 -27.57 1.88 -11.91
CA GLU A 235 -26.81 1.40 -10.76
C GLU A 235 -25.31 1.27 -11.09
N PHE A 236 -24.97 0.84 -12.31
CA PHE A 236 -23.58 0.79 -12.77
C PHE A 236 -22.95 2.18 -12.82
N GLY A 237 -23.67 3.17 -13.35
CA GLY A 237 -23.23 4.57 -13.37
C GLY A 237 -23.05 5.18 -11.98
N ALA A 238 -23.79 4.68 -10.99
CA ALA A 238 -23.66 5.05 -9.58
C ALA A 238 -22.55 4.28 -8.84
N GLY A 239 -21.83 3.36 -9.49
CA GLY A 239 -20.79 2.53 -8.87
C GLY A 239 -21.31 1.31 -8.11
N HIS A 240 -22.62 1.03 -8.12
CA HIS A 240 -23.22 -0.11 -7.43
C HIS A 240 -23.15 -1.38 -8.29
N PHE A 241 -21.93 -1.89 -8.53
CA PHE A 241 -21.69 -2.97 -9.49
C PHE A 241 -22.41 -4.29 -9.15
N GLU A 242 -22.55 -4.64 -7.87
CA GLU A 242 -23.30 -5.84 -7.44
C GLU A 242 -24.81 -5.73 -7.74
N ALA A 243 -25.40 -4.55 -7.48
CA ALA A 243 -26.80 -4.29 -7.78
C ALA A 243 -27.05 -4.31 -9.29
N SER A 244 -26.16 -3.67 -10.06
CA SER A 244 -26.15 -3.73 -11.52
C SER A 244 -26.11 -5.17 -12.03
N LEU A 245 -25.20 -6.01 -11.50
CA LEU A 245 -25.08 -7.43 -11.90
C LEU A 245 -26.38 -8.19 -11.68
N ARG A 246 -26.99 -8.06 -10.51
CA ARG A 246 -28.27 -8.72 -10.21
C ARG A 246 -29.39 -8.27 -11.15
N LEU A 247 -29.50 -6.97 -11.39
CA LEU A 247 -30.55 -6.40 -12.24
C LEU A 247 -30.37 -6.84 -13.71
N THR A 248 -29.15 -6.81 -14.24
CA THR A 248 -28.90 -7.24 -15.63
C THR A 248 -29.11 -8.73 -15.83
N GLU A 249 -28.85 -9.57 -14.81
CA GLU A 249 -29.18 -10.99 -14.87
C GLU A 249 -30.70 -11.22 -14.90
N ALA A 250 -31.45 -10.51 -14.07
CA ALA A 250 -32.92 -10.57 -14.08
C ALA A 250 -33.50 -10.09 -15.43
N ALA A 251 -32.96 -9.01 -15.99
CA ALA A 251 -33.32 -8.51 -17.32
C ALA A 251 -33.10 -9.57 -18.40
N ARG A 252 -31.95 -10.27 -18.37
CA ARG A 252 -31.64 -11.34 -19.33
C ARG A 252 -32.63 -12.51 -19.23
N VAL A 253 -33.00 -12.91 -18.02
CA VAL A 253 -34.00 -13.97 -17.79
C VAL A 253 -35.37 -13.55 -18.36
N ALA A 254 -35.78 -12.30 -18.16
CA ALA A 254 -37.02 -11.76 -18.72
C ALA A 254 -37.00 -11.70 -20.25
N ALA A 255 -35.88 -11.27 -20.86
CA ALA A 255 -35.72 -11.23 -22.32
C ALA A 255 -35.78 -12.65 -22.94
N HIS A 256 -35.12 -13.64 -22.35
CA HIS A 256 -35.24 -15.04 -22.79
C HIS A 256 -36.66 -15.60 -22.62
N ARG A 257 -37.42 -15.13 -21.62
CA ARG A 257 -38.83 -15.51 -21.46
C ARG A 257 -39.68 -14.92 -22.60
N ALA A 258 -39.43 -13.68 -22.99
CA ALA A 258 -40.11 -13.04 -24.13
C ALA A 258 -39.92 -13.84 -25.42
N ILE A 259 -38.67 -14.25 -25.73
CA ILE A 259 -38.36 -15.10 -26.89
C ILE A 259 -39.10 -16.44 -26.82
N ARG A 260 -39.12 -17.13 -25.68
CA ARG A 260 -39.84 -18.41 -25.57
C ARG A 260 -41.35 -18.30 -25.78
N PHE A 261 -41.96 -17.15 -25.49
CA PHE A 261 -43.39 -16.95 -25.78
C PHE A 261 -43.69 -16.88 -27.28
N THR A 262 -42.71 -16.58 -28.13
CA THR A 262 -42.89 -16.56 -29.59
C THR A 262 -42.83 -17.93 -30.25
N ASP A 263 -42.34 -18.95 -29.55
CA ASP A 263 -42.14 -20.32 -30.07
C ASP A 263 -43.30 -21.26 -29.74
N ARG A 264 -44.23 -20.86 -28.87
CA ARG A 264 -45.37 -21.69 -28.41
C ARG A 264 -46.63 -21.55 -29.27
N ARG A 265 -46.50 -21.07 -30.50
CA ARG A 265 -47.59 -21.02 -31.50
C ARG A 265 -47.32 -22.04 -32.58
#